data_AF-A0A1S8KYH4-F1
#
_entry.id   AF-A0A1S8KYH4-F1
#
_cell.length_a   1.000
_cell.length_b   1.000
_cell.length_c   1.000
_cell.angle_alpha   90.00
_cell.angle_beta   90.00
_cell.angle_gamma   90.00
#
_symmetry.space_group_name_H-M   'P 1'
#
loop_
_entity.id
_entity.type
_entity.pdbx_description
1 polymer ?
#
loop_
_entity_poly.entity_id
_entity_poly.type
_entity_poly.pdbx_seq_one_letter_code
_entity_poly.pdbx_strand_id
1 'polypeptide(L)' 'MSNMSYCRFRNTEEDISDCIEALGEGNSLSKEEAVSAERMFNSVLEFFQDNRIIENYDKEQLQKVIEDCKEKEEK' A
#
# COMPACT_ATOMS: atom_id res chain seq x y z
N MET A 1 1.44 -17.49 29.14
CA MET A 1 0.11 -17.32 28.53
C MET A 1 -0.61 -16.19 29.25
N SER A 2 -0.72 -15.02 28.60
CA SER A 2 -1.72 -13.94 28.82
C SER A 2 -1.30 -12.71 27.99
N ASN A 3 -2.21 -12.23 27.15
CA ASN A 3 -2.32 -10.86 26.63
C ASN A 3 -1.09 -10.15 26.05
N MET A 4 -0.66 -10.54 24.85
CA MET A 4 -0.29 -9.52 23.86
C MET A 4 -1.52 -9.34 22.98
N SER A 5 -2.39 -8.40 23.35
CA SER A 5 -3.24 -7.75 22.37
C SER A 5 -2.29 -7.05 21.40
N TYR A 6 -1.77 -7.81 20.43
CA TYR A 6 -1.00 -7.30 19.31
C TYR A 6 -1.99 -6.36 18.62
N CYS A 7 -1.87 -5.06 18.87
CA CYS A 7 -2.77 -4.07 18.32
C CYS A 7 -2.50 -4.08 16.82
N ARG A 8 -3.26 -4.90 16.07
CA ARG A 8 -3.06 -5.12 14.64
C ARG A 8 -3.00 -3.79 13.91
N PHE A 9 -3.86 -2.86 14.30
CA PHE A 9 -3.86 -1.49 13.78
C PHE A 9 -2.59 -0.72 14.06
N ARG A 10 -2.01 -0.82 15.27
CA ARG A 10 -0.77 -0.08 15.59
C ARG A 10 0.42 -0.58 14.80
N ASN A 11 0.57 -1.89 14.64
CA ASN A 11 1.68 -2.43 13.87
C ASN A 11 1.49 -2.17 12.39
N THR A 12 0.27 -2.36 11.88
CA THR A 12 -0.05 -2.05 10.48
C THR A 12 0.03 -0.55 10.19
N GLU A 13 -0.22 0.34 11.16
CA GLU A 13 -0.02 1.79 11.02
C GLU A 13 1.45 2.12 10.74
N GLU A 14 2.37 1.56 11.53
CA GLU A 14 3.81 1.73 11.32
C GLU A 14 4.22 1.16 9.94
N ASP A 15 3.84 -0.09 9.63
CA ASP A 15 4.16 -0.73 8.34
C ASP A 15 3.60 0.03 7.12
N ILE A 16 2.37 0.57 7.22
CA ILE A 16 1.75 1.36 6.15
C ILE A 16 2.47 2.70 5.98
N SER A 17 2.90 3.33 7.07
CA SER A 17 3.65 4.59 7.01
C SER A 17 4.94 4.40 6.20
N ASP A 18 5.69 3.35 6.49
CA ASP A 18 6.93 3.00 5.78
C ASP A 18 6.66 2.73 4.28
N CYS A 19 5.56 2.02 3.98
CA CYS A 19 5.16 1.76 2.59
C CYS A 19 4.79 3.04 1.82
N ILE A 20 4.09 3.99 2.46
CA ILE A 20 3.71 5.26 1.86
C ILE A 20 4.94 6.15 1.64
N GLU A 21 5.86 6.19 2.61
CA GLU A 21 7.13 6.90 2.48
C GLU A 21 7.95 6.33 1.32
N ALA A 22 8.07 5.00 1.23
CA ALA A 22 8.76 4.33 0.13
C ALA A 22 8.19 4.69 -1.25
N LEU A 23 6.86 4.72 -1.39
CA LEU A 23 6.21 5.14 -2.64
C LEU A 23 6.39 6.64 -2.92
N GLY A 24 6.37 7.49 -1.89
CA GLY A 24 6.47 8.94 -2.02
C GLY A 24 7.88 9.44 -2.34
N GLU A 25 8.90 8.83 -1.73
CA GLU A 25 10.31 9.04 -2.08
C GLU A 25 10.68 8.34 -3.39
N GLY A 26 9.83 7.41 -3.83
CA GLY A 26 10.02 6.60 -5.01
C GLY A 26 11.21 5.69 -4.88
N ASN A 27 11.30 5.01 -3.74
CA ASN A 27 12.23 3.93 -3.48
C ASN A 27 11.92 2.75 -4.41
N SER A 28 12.95 2.00 -4.77
CA SER A 28 12.82 0.82 -5.62
C SER A 28 12.06 -0.28 -4.89
N LEU A 29 10.96 -0.76 -5.48
CA LEU A 29 10.23 -1.92 -4.98
C LEU A 29 10.64 -3.17 -5.73
N SER A 30 10.85 -4.26 -5.01
CA SER A 30 10.92 -5.58 -5.63
C SER A 30 9.62 -5.93 -6.35
N LYS A 31 9.71 -6.85 -7.31
CA LYS A 31 8.51 -7.37 -8.01
C LYS A 31 7.46 -7.92 -7.03
N GLU A 32 7.89 -8.63 -5.99
CA GLU A 32 7.02 -9.18 -4.96
C GLU A 32 6.38 -8.08 -4.10
N GLU A 33 7.12 -7.02 -3.77
CA GLU A 33 6.60 -5.86 -3.04
C GLU A 33 5.61 -5.06 -3.88
N ALA A 34 5.89 -4.85 -5.17
CA ALA A 34 4.97 -4.17 -6.08
C ALA A 34 3.62 -4.89 -6.18
N VAL A 35 3.62 -6.23 -6.32
CA VAL A 35 2.40 -7.04 -6.33
C VAL A 35 1.67 -6.96 -4.98
N SER A 36 2.41 -6.92 -3.87
CA SER A 36 1.83 -6.82 -2.53
C SER A 36 1.21 -5.44 -2.28
N ALA A 37 1.88 -4.37 -2.70
CA ALA A 37 1.39 -3.00 -2.64
C ALA A 37 0.10 -2.84 -3.45
N GLU A 38 0.06 -3.36 -4.68
CA GLU A 38 -1.13 -3.26 -5.54
C GLU A 38 -2.34 -3.93 -4.88
N ARG A 39 -2.18 -5.14 -4.32
CA ARG A 39 -3.26 -5.85 -3.63
C ARG A 39 -3.71 -5.12 -2.37
N MET A 40 -2.75 -4.61 -1.58
CA MET A 40 -3.01 -3.92 -0.32
C MET A 40 -3.81 -2.63 -0.56
N PHE A 41 -3.31 -1.73 -1.41
CA PHE A 41 -3.95 -0.44 -1.66
C PHE A 41 -5.29 -0.61 -2.38
N ASN A 42 -5.43 -1.54 -3.32
CA ASN A 42 -6.74 -1.84 -3.91
C ASN A 42 -7.74 -2.30 -2.86
N SER A 43 -7.36 -3.21 -1.95
CA SER A 43 -8.27 -3.69 -0.90
C SER A 43 -8.75 -2.56 0.02
N VAL A 44 -7.87 -1.62 0.36
CA VAL A 44 -8.21 -0.44 1.19
C VAL A 44 -9.13 0.52 0.44
N LEU A 45 -8.84 0.80 -0.83
CA LEU A 45 -9.63 1.72 -1.64
C LEU A 45 -11.01 1.15 -1.99
N GLU A 46 -11.11 -0.14 -2.26
CA GLU A 46 -12.39 -0.85 -2.42
C GLU A 46 -13.21 -0.76 -1.14
N PHE A 47 -12.60 -1.00 0.03
CA PHE A 47 -13.27 -0.81 1.31
C PHE A 47 -13.79 0.63 1.50
N PHE A 48 -12.99 1.65 1.15
CA PHE A 48 -13.44 3.05 1.23
C PHE A 48 -14.57 3.38 0.25
N GLN A 49 -14.51 2.83 -0.96
CA GLN A 49 -15.55 3.04 -1.98
C GLN A 49 -16.86 2.35 -1.57
N ASP A 50 -16.81 1.10 -1.13
CA ASP A 50 -17.98 0.31 -0.69
C ASP A 50 -18.71 0.99 0.48
N ASN A 51 -17.95 1.64 1.37
CA ASN A 51 -18.49 2.36 2.52
C ASN A 51 -18.79 3.84 2.22
N ARG A 52 -18.68 4.28 0.95
CA ARG A 52 -18.94 5.67 0.50
C ARG A 52 -18.10 6.72 1.23
N ILE A 53 -16.90 6.35 1.67
CA ILE A 53 -15.91 7.27 2.23
C ILE A 53 -15.29 8.08 1.08
N ILE A 54 -15.10 7.44 -0.08
CA ILE A 54 -14.71 8.07 -1.34
C ILE A 54 -15.73 7.71 -2.43
N GLU A 55 -15.91 8.58 -3.43
CA GLU A 55 -16.84 8.34 -4.54
C GLU A 55 -16.23 7.40 -5.59
N ASN A 56 -14.97 7.65 -5.95
CA ASN A 56 -14.20 6.84 -6.89
C ASN A 56 -12.69 7.02 -6.63
N TYR A 57 -11.90 6.18 -7.28
CA TYR A 57 -10.46 6.32 -7.37
C TYR A 57 -9.97 5.78 -8.71
N ASP A 58 -8.84 6.28 -9.17
CA ASP A 58 -8.22 5.86 -10.43
C ASP A 58 -7.29 4.66 -10.18
N LYS A 59 -7.77 3.46 -10.56
CA LYS A 59 -7.02 2.21 -10.46
C LYS A 59 -5.76 2.20 -11.32
N GLU A 60 -5.82 2.80 -12.51
CA GLU A 60 -4.69 2.84 -13.45
C GLU A 60 -3.60 3.78 -12.93
N GLN A 61 -3.99 4.91 -12.36
CA GLN A 61 -3.04 5.83 -11.73
C GLN A 61 -2.34 5.20 -10.52
N LEU A 62 -3.06 4.41 -9.70
CA LEU A 62 -2.43 3.65 -8.61
C LEU A 62 -1.41 2.64 -9.13
N GLN A 63 -1.77 1.85 -10.15
CA GLN A 63 -0.86 0.88 -10.78
C GLN A 63 0.39 1.57 -11.32
N LYS A 64 0.23 2.73 -11.96
CA LYS A 64 1.35 3.51 -12.49
C LYS A 64 2.31 3.98 -11.40
N VAL A 65 1.79 4.49 -10.28
CA VAL A 65 2.64 4.92 -9.14
C VAL A 65 3.50 3.76 -8.63
N ILE A 66 2.92 2.56 -8.54
CA ILE A 66 3.63 1.37 -8.07
C ILE A 66 4.65 0.89 -9.11
N GLU A 67 4.29 0.86 -10.41
CA GLU A 67 5.20 0.45 -11.49
C GLU A 67 6.37 1.43 -11.66
N ASP A 68 6.14 2.73 -11.52
CA ASP A 68 7.20 3.76 -11.55
C ASP A 68 8.24 3.54 -10.42
N CYS A 69 7.83 2.94 -9.29
CA CYS A 69 8.73 2.55 -8.20
C CYS A 69 9.46 1.22 -8.50
N LYS A 70 8.85 0.31 -9.26
CA LYS A 70 9.48 -0.94 -9.70
C LYS A 70 10.57 -0.72 -10.75
N GLU A 71 10.34 0.16 -11.74
CA GLU A 71 11.34 0.46 -12.78
C GLU A 71 12.64 1.09 -12.25
N LYS A 72 12.63 1.59 -11.01
CA LYS A 72 13.83 2.12 -10.35
C LYS A 72 14.72 1.04 -9.74
N GLU A 73 14.21 -0.17 -9.51
CA GLU A 73 15.01 -1.31 -9.04
C GLU A 73 15.92 -1.85 -10.15
N GLU A 74 15.46 -1.80 -11.39
CA GLU A 74 16.15 -2.38 -12.55
C GLU A 74 17.18 -1.44 -13.21
N LYS A 75 17.44 -0.25 -12.65
CA LYS A 75 18.39 0.76 -13.16
C LYS A 75 19.63 0.91 -12.27
#